data_AF-A0AAD2YVF9-F1
#
_entry.id   AF-A0AAD2YVF9-F1
#
_cell.length_a   1.000
_cell.length_b   1.000
_cell.length_c   1.000
_cell.angle_alpha   90.00
_cell.angle_beta   90.00
_cell.angle_gamma   90.00
#
_symmetry.space_group_name_H-M   'P 1'
#
loop_
_entity.id
_entity.type
_entity.pdbx_description
1 polymer ?
#
loop_
_entity_poly.entity_id
_entity_poly.type
_entity_poly.pdbx_seq_one_letter_code
_entity_poly.pdbx_strand_id
1 'polypeptide(L)'
;MHSWKKKLVVSQLALACTLAITSQANATTYDTWTYYDNPTTALDWSNMDAPGTVDGNYVNYSGFVYYNNTNGDFDTTFNGDTVNGTISTYYLNHDFTDGTTNQLNISNSLIHGSITSMLPMGESSDGHYVYQFSEYGTDRVIDDNWHDGDVFTLNIANSTIDDDYEGLYFTDSYLDGDVTKYTNETFHTPAGEGEEYAGLFANGGVGLGLAVNLDVESNINISNNSRVAGISLTQGNTVNNTYTTESHTWDNNISVTDSTVTSGSVTTLEDSGFYGNSAEPSDYSGNGEANDVALYFSDSAASNYSMKNNVYFSNSTLLGDVVFASTFNANFYPQGHDSNADGVLDTNGGWADDSLNVDELNITLDNGSKWVGSATTSANVDDESTASTDWYDVTGNSLYPGVVTEANAWGRTIDDQVFQSGVFNVTLNNGSEWNTVNASNIDTLAVNNGSQVNVSESSLISDSIALTNGSSLNIGDEGYVGTDHLTVDSYSTVALSSDDNSSIYNGYYTPSLLANTITVTNGGLLDINVDQFDDNPFQTDTLELTSGNIADHNGNVVSGVFDIHSSDYVLNADLVNDRTWDTSKSNYGYGIVAMNSDGHLTINGNGDMNNGDELDNSSVDNVVAATGNYKV
;
A
#
# COMPACT_ATOMS: atom_id res chain seq x y z
N MET A 1 24.53 -41.58 -11.92
CA MET A 1 24.01 -40.23 -12.24
C MET A 1 24.28 -39.14 -11.18
N HIS A 2 24.87 -39.42 -10.01
CA HIS A 2 25.10 -38.40 -8.97
C HIS A 2 26.29 -37.44 -9.16
N SER A 3 27.25 -37.75 -10.04
CA SER A 3 28.45 -36.90 -10.21
C SER A 3 28.23 -35.65 -11.07
N TRP A 4 27.15 -35.58 -11.86
CA TRP A 4 26.91 -34.47 -12.80
C TRP A 4 26.21 -33.28 -12.15
N LYS A 5 25.28 -33.50 -11.19
CA LYS A 5 24.63 -32.42 -10.45
C LYS A 5 25.63 -31.59 -9.62
N LYS A 6 26.61 -32.24 -8.96
CA LYS A 6 27.65 -31.53 -8.19
C LYS A 6 28.58 -30.66 -9.05
N LYS A 7 28.91 -31.09 -10.28
CA LYS A 7 29.76 -30.30 -11.17
C LYS A 7 29.03 -29.08 -11.75
N LEU A 8 27.72 -29.19 -11.98
CA LEU A 8 26.90 -28.08 -12.44
C LEU A 8 26.81 -26.98 -11.37
N VAL A 9 26.51 -27.35 -10.12
CA VAL A 9 26.43 -26.42 -8.98
C VAL A 9 27.78 -25.74 -8.73
N VAL A 10 28.90 -26.49 -8.74
CA VAL A 10 30.24 -25.90 -8.56
C VAL A 10 30.63 -25.00 -9.74
N SER A 11 30.18 -25.29 -10.96
CA SER A 11 30.40 -24.45 -12.15
C SER A 11 29.56 -23.18 -12.12
N GLN A 12 28.32 -23.24 -11.62
CA GLN A 12 27.46 -22.07 -11.44
C GLN A 12 28.02 -21.18 -10.33
N LEU A 13 28.44 -21.77 -9.22
CA LEU A 13 29.06 -21.04 -8.11
C LEU A 13 30.38 -20.40 -8.53
N ALA A 14 31.22 -21.11 -9.29
CA ALA A 14 32.46 -20.54 -9.82
C ALA A 14 32.22 -19.43 -10.85
N LEU A 15 31.18 -19.53 -11.68
CA LEU A 15 30.82 -18.48 -12.64
C LEU A 15 30.26 -17.25 -11.92
N ALA A 16 29.40 -17.44 -10.92
CA ALA A 16 28.90 -16.38 -10.05
C ALA A 16 30.05 -15.69 -9.29
N CYS A 17 30.98 -16.45 -8.71
CA CYS A 17 32.17 -15.90 -8.06
C CYS A 17 33.11 -15.18 -9.06
N THR A 18 33.21 -15.65 -10.30
CA THR A 18 34.06 -14.98 -11.31
C THR A 18 33.43 -13.67 -11.79
N LEU A 19 32.10 -13.64 -11.98
CA LEU A 19 31.34 -12.41 -12.27
C LEU A 19 31.48 -11.39 -11.14
N ALA A 20 31.34 -11.82 -9.88
CA ALA A 20 31.51 -10.98 -8.70
C ALA A 20 32.94 -10.43 -8.54
N ILE A 21 33.97 -11.18 -8.94
CA ILE A 21 35.37 -10.72 -8.90
C ILE A 21 35.66 -9.72 -10.05
N THR A 22 34.99 -9.85 -11.20
CA THR A 22 35.15 -8.90 -12.31
C THR A 22 34.37 -7.60 -12.14
N SER A 23 33.26 -7.59 -11.38
CA SER A 23 32.50 -6.36 -11.07
C SER A 23 33.25 -5.43 -10.11
N GLN A 24 33.99 -5.98 -9.13
CA GLN A 24 34.77 -5.18 -8.17
C GLN A 24 35.97 -4.43 -8.78
N ALA A 25 36.39 -4.74 -10.01
CA ALA A 25 37.60 -4.16 -10.60
C ALA A 25 37.43 -2.72 -11.14
N ASN A 26 36.19 -2.21 -11.23
CA ASN A 26 35.87 -0.84 -11.65
C ASN A 26 34.85 -0.16 -10.70
N ALA A 27 34.62 -0.72 -9.52
CA ALA A 27 33.69 -0.17 -8.53
C ALA A 27 34.15 1.23 -8.09
N THR A 28 33.31 2.24 -8.30
CA THR A 28 33.54 3.59 -7.78
C THR A 28 32.73 3.77 -6.49
N THR A 29 33.32 4.43 -5.50
CA THR A 29 32.61 4.87 -4.31
C THR A 29 32.30 6.35 -4.45
N TYR A 30 31.04 6.72 -4.24
CA TYR A 30 30.55 8.09 -4.28
C TYR A 30 30.04 8.49 -2.91
N ASP A 31 30.58 9.56 -2.34
CA ASP A 31 30.04 10.19 -1.14
C ASP A 31 29.32 11.46 -1.57
N THR A 32 27.99 11.50 -1.45
CA THR A 32 27.19 12.61 -1.99
C THR A 32 27.22 13.84 -1.11
N TRP A 33 27.44 13.61 0.20
CA TRP A 33 27.50 14.60 1.25
C TRP A 33 28.93 14.74 1.77
N THR A 34 29.42 15.98 1.88
CA THR A 34 30.79 16.25 2.33
C THR A 34 30.84 17.43 3.29
N TYR A 35 31.76 17.37 4.25
CA TYR A 35 32.01 18.45 5.21
C TYR A 35 33.32 19.19 4.89
N TYR A 36 33.28 20.53 4.93
CA TYR A 36 34.42 21.42 4.80
C TYR A 36 34.69 22.15 6.11
N ASP A 37 35.82 21.80 6.75
CA ASP A 37 36.25 22.40 8.01
C ASP A 37 36.69 23.86 7.87
N ASN A 38 36.20 24.73 8.75
CA ASN A 38 36.62 26.12 8.84
C ASN A 38 37.51 26.33 10.08
N PRO A 39 38.84 26.43 9.91
CA PRO A 39 39.75 26.53 11.05
C PRO A 39 39.66 27.84 11.83
N THR A 40 38.88 28.82 11.37
CA THR A 40 38.91 30.19 11.90
C THR A 40 37.74 30.56 12.80
N THR A 41 36.59 29.92 12.61
CA THR A 41 35.31 30.26 13.26
C THR A 41 34.55 28.97 13.53
N ALA A 42 33.75 28.96 14.59
CA ALA A 42 32.92 27.80 14.92
C ALA A 42 31.84 27.60 13.86
N LEU A 43 31.39 26.34 13.68
CA LEU A 43 30.18 26.03 12.94
C LEU A 43 29.00 26.92 13.39
N ASP A 44 28.35 27.55 12.43
CA ASP A 44 27.14 28.34 12.64
C ASP A 44 26.08 27.89 11.64
N TRP A 45 25.17 27.05 12.13
CA TRP A 45 24.01 26.58 11.39
C TRP A 45 23.22 27.75 10.77
N SER A 46 23.08 28.90 11.43
CA SER A 46 22.24 29.99 10.90
C SER A 46 22.71 30.60 9.57
N ASN A 47 23.94 30.30 9.11
CA ASN A 47 24.53 30.85 7.88
C ASN A 47 24.98 29.80 6.85
N MET A 48 24.55 28.52 6.97
CA MET A 48 25.09 27.39 6.18
C MET A 48 25.02 27.55 4.65
N ASP A 49 24.11 28.39 4.13
CA ASP A 49 23.83 28.56 2.68
C ASP A 49 24.13 29.98 2.17
N ALA A 50 24.96 30.76 2.87
CA ALA A 50 25.26 32.14 2.48
C ALA A 50 26.61 32.24 1.72
N PRO A 51 26.63 32.13 0.37
CA PRO A 51 27.87 32.15 -0.40
C PRO A 51 28.67 33.44 -0.18
N GLY A 52 29.94 33.29 0.18
CA GLY A 52 30.86 34.41 0.42
C GLY A 52 30.78 35.04 1.81
N THR A 53 30.00 34.47 2.73
CA THR A 53 30.17 34.73 4.17
C THR A 53 31.39 33.97 4.70
N VAL A 54 31.92 34.40 5.85
CA VAL A 54 33.12 33.78 6.45
C VAL A 54 32.84 32.34 6.91
N ASP A 55 31.55 31.98 7.05
CA ASP A 55 31.05 30.77 7.71
C ASP A 55 30.13 29.93 6.81
N GLY A 56 30.00 30.27 5.53
CA GLY A 56 28.78 29.92 4.78
C GLY A 56 28.79 28.71 3.86
N ASN A 57 29.57 27.65 4.11
CA ASN A 57 29.53 26.40 3.32
C ASN A 57 30.22 25.23 4.07
N TYR A 58 29.71 24.84 5.23
CA TYR A 58 30.27 23.73 6.01
C TYR A 58 29.88 22.35 5.45
N VAL A 59 28.69 22.22 4.87
CA VAL A 59 28.22 20.99 4.23
C VAL A 59 28.03 21.27 2.75
N ASN A 60 28.45 20.34 1.90
CA ASN A 60 28.29 20.43 0.46
C ASN A 60 27.70 19.14 -0.10
N TYR A 61 26.91 19.28 -1.16
CA TYR A 61 26.25 18.20 -1.86
C TYR A 61 26.74 18.08 -3.30
N SER A 62 26.89 16.84 -3.79
CA SER A 62 27.33 16.57 -5.17
C SER A 62 26.64 15.36 -5.82
N GLY A 63 25.53 14.88 -5.25
CA GLY A 63 24.83 13.66 -5.70
C GLY A 63 23.78 13.85 -6.81
N PHE A 64 23.79 14.99 -7.51
CA PHE A 64 22.84 15.23 -8.60
C PHE A 64 23.14 14.34 -9.82
N VAL A 65 22.09 13.84 -10.47
CA VAL A 65 22.16 13.07 -11.73
C VAL A 65 21.67 13.93 -12.88
N TYR A 66 22.43 13.97 -13.98
CA TYR A 66 22.04 14.71 -15.18
C TYR A 66 22.69 14.15 -16.46
N TYR A 67 22.02 14.30 -17.61
CA TYR A 67 22.53 13.83 -18.91
C TYR A 67 23.81 14.53 -19.37
N ASN A 68 24.08 15.73 -18.85
CA ASN A 68 25.22 16.54 -19.26
C ASN A 68 26.22 16.72 -18.11
N ASN A 69 27.03 15.68 -17.87
CA ASN A 69 28.13 15.66 -16.90
C ASN A 69 29.32 16.60 -17.28
N THR A 70 29.06 17.76 -17.90
CA THR A 70 30.08 18.81 -18.00
C THR A 70 30.20 19.65 -16.73
N ASN A 71 29.20 19.57 -15.85
CA ASN A 71 29.13 20.35 -14.60
C ASN A 71 29.55 19.56 -13.35
N GLY A 72 29.95 18.29 -13.49
CA GLY A 72 30.39 17.43 -12.39
C GLY A 72 29.30 16.56 -11.75
N ASP A 73 28.10 16.53 -12.33
CA ASP A 73 26.99 15.66 -11.92
C ASP A 73 27.26 14.18 -12.19
N PHE A 74 26.54 13.31 -11.50
CA PHE A 74 26.57 11.88 -11.75
C PHE A 74 25.88 11.53 -13.07
N ASP A 75 26.36 10.44 -13.69
CA ASP A 75 25.71 9.85 -14.86
C ASP A 75 24.43 9.09 -14.43
N THR A 76 23.59 8.78 -15.40
CA THR A 76 22.33 8.03 -15.27
C THR A 76 22.51 6.52 -15.05
N THR A 77 23.75 6.05 -14.85
CA THR A 77 24.05 4.62 -14.70
C THR A 77 25.10 4.38 -13.63
N PHE A 78 24.75 3.52 -12.67
CA PHE A 78 25.64 2.96 -11.65
C PHE A 78 25.78 1.46 -11.90
N ASN A 79 27.01 0.96 -12.00
CA ASN A 79 27.26 -0.46 -12.27
C ASN A 79 28.47 -1.02 -11.52
N GLY A 80 28.20 -1.76 -10.45
CA GLY A 80 29.26 -2.24 -9.55
C GLY A 80 29.71 -1.19 -8.55
N ASP A 81 28.96 -0.10 -8.40
CA ASP A 81 29.34 1.07 -7.62
C ASP A 81 28.77 1.01 -6.19
N THR A 82 29.38 1.81 -5.32
CA THR A 82 28.86 2.08 -3.98
C THR A 82 28.55 3.56 -3.86
N VAL A 83 27.37 3.92 -3.37
CA VAL A 83 27.01 5.31 -3.09
C VAL A 83 26.67 5.42 -1.61
N ASN A 84 27.26 6.40 -0.92
CA ASN A 84 26.93 6.78 0.45
C ASN A 84 26.27 8.15 0.41
N GLY A 85 25.00 8.21 0.78
CA GLY A 85 24.16 9.40 0.80
C GLY A 85 23.07 9.39 -0.26
N THR A 86 22.66 10.58 -0.68
CA THR A 86 21.44 10.82 -1.46
C THR A 86 21.76 11.04 -2.94
N ILE A 87 21.16 10.24 -3.82
CA ILE A 87 21.14 10.46 -5.27
C ILE A 87 19.92 11.32 -5.62
N SER A 88 20.12 12.50 -6.22
CA SER A 88 19.01 13.35 -6.66
C SER A 88 18.87 13.36 -8.17
N THR A 89 17.69 12.98 -8.64
CA THR A 89 17.26 13.00 -10.05
C THR A 89 16.52 14.29 -10.40
N TYR A 90 16.57 15.31 -9.55
CA TYR A 90 15.87 16.58 -9.74
C TYR A 90 16.08 17.19 -11.13
N TYR A 91 17.32 17.30 -11.59
CA TYR A 91 17.59 17.84 -12.93
C TYR A 91 17.28 16.88 -14.07
N LEU A 92 17.26 15.58 -13.78
CA LEU A 92 16.92 14.55 -14.76
C LEU A 92 15.43 14.64 -15.09
N ASN A 93 14.58 14.86 -14.08
CA ASN A 93 13.12 14.77 -14.23
C ASN A 93 12.47 16.12 -14.56
N HIS A 94 13.20 17.23 -14.41
CA HIS A 94 12.74 18.59 -14.76
C HIS A 94 13.38 19.12 -16.06
N ASP A 95 13.71 18.24 -17.00
CA ASP A 95 14.44 18.59 -18.22
C ASP A 95 13.53 18.99 -19.42
N PHE A 96 14.09 19.77 -20.35
CA PHE A 96 13.36 20.79 -21.14
C PHE A 96 12.54 20.31 -22.35
N THR A 97 12.22 19.04 -22.54
CA THR A 97 11.57 18.65 -23.81
C THR A 97 10.82 17.34 -23.72
N ASP A 98 9.54 17.36 -24.11
CA ASP A 98 8.77 16.15 -24.45
C ASP A 98 9.64 15.11 -25.17
N GLY A 99 9.83 13.95 -24.55
CA GLY A 99 10.52 12.81 -25.15
C GLY A 99 12.05 12.77 -24.98
N THR A 100 12.63 13.51 -24.04
CA THR A 100 13.90 13.12 -23.42
C THR A 100 13.69 11.82 -22.64
N THR A 101 14.73 10.98 -22.60
CA THR A 101 14.66 9.80 -21.73
C THR A 101 14.74 10.32 -20.31
N ASN A 102 13.95 9.84 -19.34
CA ASN A 102 14.10 10.19 -17.92
C ASN A 102 14.37 8.90 -17.15
N GLN A 103 15.62 8.45 -17.13
CA GLN A 103 15.94 7.09 -16.67
C GLN A 103 17.20 7.04 -15.81
N LEU A 104 17.11 6.33 -14.68
CA LEU A 104 18.24 5.95 -13.83
C LEU A 104 18.39 4.43 -13.80
N ASN A 105 19.62 3.94 -14.02
CA ASN A 105 19.94 2.51 -14.01
C ASN A 105 20.94 2.17 -12.91
N ILE A 106 20.57 1.25 -12.03
CA ILE A 106 21.41 0.79 -10.91
C ILE A 106 21.55 -0.72 -11.00
N SER A 107 22.78 -1.20 -11.23
CA SER A 107 23.02 -2.63 -11.40
C SER A 107 24.26 -3.12 -10.67
N ASN A 108 24.16 -4.25 -9.97
CA ASN A 108 25.29 -4.80 -9.21
C ASN A 108 25.87 -3.80 -8.18
N SER A 109 25.08 -2.83 -7.73
CA SER A 109 25.54 -1.71 -6.90
C SER A 109 24.94 -1.78 -5.49
N LEU A 110 25.55 -1.02 -4.59
CA LEU A 110 25.10 -0.84 -3.21
C LEU A 110 24.89 0.64 -2.95
N ILE A 111 23.67 1.03 -2.61
CA ILE A 111 23.30 2.41 -2.31
C ILE A 111 22.95 2.47 -0.83
N HIS A 112 23.82 3.08 -0.04
CA HIS A 112 23.60 3.42 1.36
C HIS A 112 22.98 4.80 1.42
N GLY A 113 21.70 4.88 1.78
CA GLY A 113 20.89 6.11 1.75
C GLY A 113 19.82 6.08 0.67
N SER A 114 19.52 7.25 0.10
CA SER A 114 18.27 7.47 -0.63
C SER A 114 18.44 7.86 -2.10
N ILE A 115 17.40 7.60 -2.89
CA ILE A 115 17.20 8.12 -4.25
C ILE A 115 15.98 9.02 -4.21
N THR A 116 16.13 10.25 -4.69
CA THR A 116 15.02 11.21 -4.73
C THR A 116 14.90 11.94 -6.06
N SER A 117 13.71 12.41 -6.41
CA SER A 117 13.49 13.38 -7.49
C SER A 117 13.47 14.82 -6.98
N MET A 118 13.50 15.03 -5.67
CA MET A 118 13.45 16.35 -5.05
C MET A 118 14.84 16.97 -4.94
N LEU A 119 14.87 18.26 -4.61
CA LEU A 119 16.09 18.89 -4.12
C LEU A 119 16.50 18.26 -2.78
N PRO A 120 17.76 17.79 -2.66
CA PRO A 120 18.25 17.20 -1.43
C PRO A 120 18.18 18.20 -0.28
N MET A 121 17.86 17.69 0.90
CA MET A 121 17.76 18.48 2.11
C MET A 121 18.53 17.80 3.24
N GLY A 122 18.73 18.55 4.32
CA GLY A 122 19.17 17.99 5.60
C GLY A 122 19.03 18.99 6.73
N GLU A 123 19.24 18.49 7.94
CA GLU A 123 18.91 19.18 9.18
C GLU A 123 20.14 19.28 10.11
N SER A 124 20.21 20.35 10.90
CA SER A 124 21.22 20.51 11.95
C SER A 124 21.07 19.49 13.08
N SER A 125 22.17 19.23 13.78
CA SER A 125 22.24 18.27 14.91
C SER A 125 21.17 18.47 16.01
N ASP A 126 20.67 19.70 16.17
CA ASP A 126 19.72 20.12 17.21
C ASP A 126 18.28 20.28 16.73
N GLY A 127 18.05 19.97 15.46
CA GLY A 127 16.77 20.07 14.77
C GLY A 127 16.18 21.46 14.61
N HIS A 128 17.03 22.50 14.73
CA HIS A 128 16.58 23.89 14.67
C HIS A 128 16.68 24.51 13.28
N TYR A 129 17.51 23.94 12.39
CA TYR A 129 17.75 24.49 11.06
C TYR A 129 17.67 23.41 9.99
N VAL A 130 16.76 23.62 9.04
CA VAL A 130 16.56 22.78 7.86
C VAL A 130 17.14 23.50 6.64
N TYR A 131 17.85 22.76 5.81
CA TYR A 131 18.49 23.28 4.61
C TYR A 131 18.08 22.47 3.40
N GLN A 132 17.48 23.14 2.42
CA GLN A 132 17.30 22.60 1.09
C GLN A 132 18.45 23.08 0.21
N PHE A 133 19.18 22.15 -0.39
CA PHE A 133 20.27 22.49 -1.29
C PHE A 133 19.70 23.02 -2.61
N SER A 134 20.13 24.21 -3.00
CA SER A 134 19.88 24.78 -4.33
C SER A 134 21.21 25.06 -5.01
N GLU A 135 21.34 24.79 -6.31
CA GLU A 135 22.57 25.12 -7.02
C GLU A 135 22.66 26.63 -7.29
N TYR A 136 23.81 27.22 -6.97
CA TYR A 136 24.16 28.59 -7.34
C TYR A 136 24.80 28.63 -8.74
N GLY A 137 24.00 28.72 -9.80
CA GLY A 137 24.49 28.86 -11.18
C GLY A 137 23.36 28.87 -12.20
N THR A 138 23.44 29.71 -13.25
CA THR A 138 22.30 30.04 -14.13
C THR A 138 22.20 29.22 -15.41
N ASP A 139 22.97 28.14 -15.54
CA ASP A 139 23.13 27.43 -16.82
C ASP A 139 22.24 26.18 -16.93
N ARG A 140 21.61 25.74 -15.82
CA ARG A 140 20.59 24.69 -15.80
C ARG A 140 19.22 25.33 -15.97
N VAL A 141 18.42 24.76 -16.85
CA VAL A 141 17.05 25.20 -17.07
C VAL A 141 16.15 24.18 -16.37
N ILE A 142 15.19 24.63 -15.56
CA ILE A 142 14.20 23.79 -14.85
C ILE A 142 12.81 24.08 -15.42
N ASP A 143 12.10 23.04 -15.92
CA ASP A 143 10.70 23.15 -16.32
C ASP A 143 9.85 22.76 -15.12
N ASP A 144 9.06 23.73 -14.65
CA ASP A 144 8.14 23.54 -13.53
C ASP A 144 6.75 23.13 -14.03
N ASN A 145 6.56 22.90 -15.34
CA ASN A 145 5.29 22.38 -15.84
C ASN A 145 5.29 20.86 -15.79
N TRP A 146 4.21 20.29 -15.28
CA TRP A 146 3.94 18.86 -15.42
C TRP A 146 3.53 18.55 -16.86
N HIS A 147 4.07 17.50 -17.46
CA HIS A 147 3.63 17.00 -18.78
C HIS A 147 3.17 15.56 -18.62
N ASP A 148 1.90 15.31 -18.93
CA ASP A 148 1.30 13.97 -18.88
C ASP A 148 2.07 13.01 -19.79
N GLY A 149 2.55 11.91 -19.22
CA GLY A 149 3.34 10.90 -19.89
C GLY A 149 4.85 11.15 -19.89
N ASP A 150 5.33 12.20 -19.24
CA ASP A 150 6.76 12.38 -18.95
C ASP A 150 7.17 11.58 -17.71
N VAL A 151 7.29 10.26 -17.89
CA VAL A 151 7.46 9.32 -16.79
C VAL A 151 8.93 9.03 -16.51
N PHE A 152 9.37 9.27 -15.27
CA PHE A 152 10.68 8.86 -14.79
C PHE A 152 10.75 7.34 -14.63
N THR A 153 11.86 6.73 -15.07
CA THR A 153 12.07 5.29 -15.00
C THR A 153 13.28 4.94 -14.14
N LEU A 154 13.06 4.24 -13.03
CA LEU A 154 14.11 3.72 -12.16
C LEU A 154 14.26 2.20 -12.37
N ASN A 155 15.45 1.76 -12.79
CA ASN A 155 15.74 0.33 -12.94
C ASN A 155 16.79 -0.12 -11.94
N ILE A 156 16.42 -1.10 -11.10
CA ILE A 156 17.25 -1.67 -10.06
C ILE A 156 17.42 -3.16 -10.36
N ALA A 157 18.66 -3.62 -10.56
CA ALA A 157 18.95 -5.00 -10.93
C ALA A 157 20.15 -5.56 -10.18
N ASN A 158 19.95 -6.63 -9.41
CA ASN A 158 20.98 -7.23 -8.57
C ASN A 158 21.70 -6.20 -7.69
N SER A 159 20.93 -5.30 -7.07
CA SER A 159 21.46 -4.20 -6.26
C SER A 159 20.73 -4.12 -4.91
N THR A 160 21.37 -3.49 -3.94
CA THR A 160 20.76 -3.17 -2.65
C THR A 160 20.68 -1.66 -2.49
N ILE A 161 19.51 -1.19 -2.05
CA ILE A 161 19.29 0.17 -1.56
C ILE A 161 18.77 -0.01 -0.13
N ASP A 162 19.61 0.26 0.86
CA ASP A 162 19.35 -0.12 2.26
C ASP A 162 19.00 1.05 3.17
N ASP A 163 19.00 2.30 2.69
CA ASP A 163 18.64 3.47 3.51
C ASP A 163 19.50 3.72 4.76
N ASP A 164 20.62 3.00 4.91
CA ASP A 164 21.45 3.05 6.14
C ASP A 164 22.21 4.38 6.31
N TYR A 165 22.27 5.22 5.27
CA TYR A 165 22.94 6.53 5.36
C TYR A 165 21.95 7.58 5.84
N GLU A 166 21.81 7.69 7.16
CA GLU A 166 20.86 8.60 7.82
C GLU A 166 21.49 9.97 8.17
N GLY A 167 22.81 10.09 8.10
CA GLY A 167 23.49 11.36 8.36
C GLY A 167 24.99 11.39 8.07
N LEU A 168 25.51 12.62 7.90
CA LEU A 168 26.92 12.92 7.80
C LEU A 168 27.46 13.32 9.19
N TYR A 169 28.33 12.48 9.76
CA TYR A 169 29.02 12.77 11.02
C TYR A 169 30.38 13.44 10.77
N PHE A 170 30.66 14.54 11.44
CA PHE A 170 31.91 15.27 11.27
C PHE A 170 32.41 15.96 12.55
N THR A 171 33.67 16.39 12.51
CA THR A 171 34.31 17.16 13.58
C THR A 171 34.67 18.54 13.05
N ASP A 172 34.08 19.57 13.64
CA ASP A 172 34.40 20.98 13.41
C ASP A 172 35.58 21.40 14.27
N SER A 173 36.65 21.90 13.64
CA SER A 173 37.86 22.34 14.35
C SER A 173 38.12 23.82 14.11
N TYR A 174 38.01 24.64 15.15
CA TYR A 174 38.06 26.09 15.00
C TYR A 174 38.93 26.77 16.08
N LEU A 175 39.37 27.98 15.78
CA LEU A 175 40.13 28.81 16.73
C LEU A 175 39.20 29.65 17.61
N ASP A 176 39.32 29.51 18.93
CA ASP A 176 38.81 30.46 19.91
C ASP A 176 39.98 31.20 20.55
N GLY A 177 40.36 32.32 19.94
CA GLY A 177 41.61 33.02 20.25
C GLY A 177 42.84 32.24 19.78
N ASP A 178 43.75 31.92 20.69
CA ASP A 178 44.96 31.13 20.40
C ASP A 178 44.78 29.61 20.66
N VAL A 179 43.55 29.17 20.94
CA VAL A 179 43.24 27.78 21.30
C VAL A 179 42.39 27.14 20.21
N THR A 180 42.84 26.01 19.68
CA THR A 180 42.00 25.15 18.82
C THR A 180 40.99 24.39 19.67
N LYS A 181 39.72 24.53 19.33
CA LYS A 181 38.59 23.76 19.87
C LYS A 181 38.10 22.77 18.82
N TYR A 182 37.36 21.78 19.31
CA TYR A 182 36.72 20.76 18.50
C TYR A 182 35.30 20.58 18.99
N THR A 183 34.36 20.45 18.06
CA THR A 183 32.99 20.02 18.31
C THR A 183 32.65 18.90 17.34
N ASN A 184 31.93 17.88 17.81
CA ASN A 184 31.38 16.85 16.92
C ASN A 184 29.95 17.20 16.61
N GLU A 185 29.59 17.10 15.34
CA GLU A 185 28.30 17.52 14.81
C GLU A 185 27.78 16.46 13.84
N THR A 186 26.47 16.45 13.67
CA THR A 186 25.77 15.57 12.74
C THR A 186 24.93 16.43 11.81
N PHE A 187 25.00 16.13 10.51
CA PHE A 187 24.06 16.66 9.54
C PHE A 187 23.15 15.52 9.12
N HIS A 188 21.91 15.52 9.59
CA HIS A 188 20.96 14.46 9.26
C HIS A 188 20.54 14.65 7.80
N THR A 189 20.66 13.58 7.03
CA THR A 189 20.22 13.55 5.63
C THR A 189 18.94 12.74 5.67
N PRO A 190 17.76 13.39 5.72
CA PRO A 190 16.52 12.67 5.96
C PRO A 190 16.31 11.65 4.84
N ALA A 191 16.34 10.39 5.24
CA ALA A 191 15.31 9.47 4.83
C ALA A 191 14.09 9.83 5.72
N GLY A 192 13.23 10.73 5.23
CA GLY A 192 11.87 10.80 5.77
C GLY A 192 11.51 12.01 6.60
N GLU A 193 11.36 13.17 5.95
CA GLU A 193 10.63 14.29 6.56
C GLU A 193 9.77 15.05 5.55
N GLY A 194 8.87 14.33 4.89
CA GLY A 194 7.94 14.95 3.95
C GLY A 194 6.70 15.58 4.56
N GLU A 195 6.30 15.28 5.78
CA GLU A 195 5.15 15.99 6.39
C GLU A 195 5.58 17.11 7.34
N GLU A 196 6.63 16.92 8.15
CA GLU A 196 7.08 17.94 9.10
C GLU A 196 7.61 19.21 8.40
N TYR A 197 8.24 19.03 7.24
CA TYR A 197 8.75 20.12 6.41
C TYR A 197 7.84 20.48 5.24
N ALA A 198 6.68 19.84 5.12
CA ALA A 198 5.66 20.21 4.15
C ALA A 198 5.32 21.71 4.31
N GLY A 199 5.63 22.50 3.29
CA GLY A 199 5.37 23.94 3.28
C GLY A 199 6.48 24.84 3.85
N LEU A 200 7.63 24.30 4.27
CA LEU A 200 8.83 25.12 4.55
C LEU A 200 9.45 25.66 3.26
N PHE A 201 9.36 24.90 2.17
CA PHE A 201 9.87 25.28 0.86
C PHE A 201 8.78 25.13 -0.20
N ALA A 202 8.78 26.00 -1.21
CA ALA A 202 7.78 26.00 -2.28
C ALA A 202 7.73 24.67 -3.07
N ASN A 203 8.83 23.90 -3.04
CA ASN A 203 9.03 22.62 -3.70
C ASN A 203 9.66 21.57 -2.73
N GLY A 204 9.39 21.63 -1.42
CA GLY A 204 10.06 20.78 -0.42
C GLY A 204 9.13 19.84 0.34
N GLY A 205 9.54 18.56 0.36
CA GLY A 205 9.11 17.46 1.24
C GLY A 205 7.63 17.12 1.10
N VAL A 206 7.28 16.02 0.40
CA VAL A 206 5.90 15.51 0.36
C VAL A 206 5.77 14.00 0.57
N GLY A 207 6.85 13.29 0.98
CA GLY A 207 6.82 11.84 1.20
C GLY A 207 7.39 11.35 2.53
N LEU A 208 7.08 10.11 2.93
CA LEU A 208 7.65 9.49 4.14
C LEU A 208 9.16 9.31 4.11
N GLY A 209 9.81 9.65 2.98
CA GLY A 209 11.26 9.60 2.73
C GLY A 209 11.90 8.27 3.12
N LEU A 210 11.49 7.26 2.38
CA LEU A 210 12.13 5.95 2.39
C LEU A 210 13.33 5.95 1.42
N ALA A 211 14.02 4.83 1.28
CA ALA A 211 15.18 4.67 0.39
C ALA A 211 14.94 5.15 -1.06
N VAL A 212 13.71 5.06 -1.55
CA VAL A 212 13.28 5.71 -2.80
C VAL A 212 12.16 6.69 -2.48
N ASN A 213 12.33 7.97 -2.81
CA ASN A 213 11.39 9.04 -2.49
C ASN A 213 11.16 9.98 -3.68
N LEU A 214 10.06 9.80 -4.40
CA LEU A 214 9.80 10.47 -5.68
C LEU A 214 8.50 11.28 -5.65
N ASP A 215 8.55 12.47 -6.25
CA ASP A 215 7.44 13.41 -6.48
C ASP A 215 7.14 13.63 -7.97
N VAL A 216 7.46 12.63 -8.79
CA VAL A 216 7.22 12.61 -10.24
C VAL A 216 6.55 11.29 -10.64
N GLU A 217 5.82 11.29 -11.76
CA GLU A 217 5.26 10.07 -12.34
C GLU A 217 6.39 9.06 -12.59
N SER A 218 6.21 7.83 -12.09
CA SER A 218 7.33 6.91 -11.95
C SER A 218 7.03 5.48 -12.40
N ASN A 219 7.94 4.93 -13.20
CA ASN A 219 8.06 3.51 -13.53
C ASN A 219 9.27 2.91 -12.80
N ILE A 220 9.04 2.15 -11.74
CA ILE A 220 10.09 1.50 -10.95
C ILE A 220 10.15 0.01 -11.28
N ASN A 221 11.32 -0.46 -11.73
CA ASN A 221 11.56 -1.86 -12.07
C ASN A 221 12.65 -2.43 -11.14
N ILE A 222 12.29 -3.38 -10.28
CA ILE A 222 13.18 -4.05 -9.32
C ILE A 222 13.32 -5.51 -9.72
N SER A 223 14.55 -5.97 -9.98
CA SER A 223 14.78 -7.29 -10.56
C SER A 223 16.05 -7.97 -10.07
N ASN A 224 16.17 -9.28 -10.38
CA ASN A 224 17.41 -10.04 -10.24
C ASN A 224 17.98 -10.06 -8.81
N ASN A 225 17.17 -10.43 -7.81
CA ASN A 225 17.58 -10.51 -6.41
C ASN A 225 18.04 -9.17 -5.83
N SER A 226 17.32 -8.10 -6.20
CA SER A 226 17.52 -6.78 -5.58
C SER A 226 16.81 -6.67 -4.23
N ARG A 227 17.25 -5.72 -3.41
CA ARG A 227 16.64 -5.37 -2.11
C ARG A 227 16.49 -3.86 -2.02
N VAL A 228 15.29 -3.40 -1.66
CA VAL A 228 14.99 -1.96 -1.52
C VAL A 228 14.27 -1.74 -0.19
N ALA A 229 14.82 -0.88 0.66
CA ALA A 229 14.29 -0.50 1.97
C ALA A 229 13.28 0.67 1.84
N GLY A 230 12.09 0.35 1.34
CA GLY A 230 10.98 1.28 1.26
C GLY A 230 10.94 2.14 -0.02
N ILE A 231 9.72 2.47 -0.46
CA ILE A 231 9.45 3.32 -1.63
C ILE A 231 8.30 4.28 -1.29
N SER A 232 8.53 5.57 -1.46
CA SER A 232 7.57 6.64 -1.24
C SER A 232 7.33 7.37 -2.57
N LEU A 233 6.09 7.32 -3.06
CA LEU A 233 5.65 8.02 -4.27
C LEU A 233 4.59 9.05 -3.91
N THR A 234 4.79 10.28 -4.38
CA THR A 234 3.99 11.41 -3.94
C THR A 234 3.60 12.23 -5.14
N GLN A 235 2.39 12.77 -5.17
CA GLN A 235 1.98 13.64 -6.25
C GLN A 235 2.65 14.99 -6.08
N GLY A 236 3.60 15.29 -6.96
CA GLY A 236 4.35 16.54 -6.95
C GLY A 236 3.61 17.70 -7.62
N ASN A 237 4.37 18.54 -8.31
CA ASN A 237 3.81 19.67 -9.05
C ASN A 237 2.97 19.17 -10.25
N THR A 238 1.71 19.58 -10.32
CA THR A 238 0.77 19.23 -11.39
C THR A 238 0.35 20.42 -12.25
N VAL A 239 1.00 21.58 -12.10
CA VAL A 239 0.66 22.78 -12.87
C VAL A 239 1.01 22.57 -14.34
N ASN A 240 0.02 22.68 -15.22
CA ASN A 240 0.23 22.83 -16.65
C ASN A 240 -0.81 23.80 -17.24
N ASN A 241 -0.35 24.90 -17.83
CA ASN A 241 -1.22 25.93 -18.40
C ASN A 241 -2.02 25.48 -19.66
N THR A 242 -1.71 24.31 -20.23
CA THR A 242 -2.35 23.75 -21.42
C THR A 242 -3.53 22.84 -21.05
N TYR A 243 -3.40 22.09 -19.97
CA TYR A 243 -4.44 21.21 -19.45
C TYR A 243 -5.49 22.04 -18.73
N THR A 244 -6.58 22.33 -19.43
CA THR A 244 -7.61 23.25 -18.95
C THR A 244 -8.98 22.61 -18.77
N THR A 245 -9.25 21.44 -19.38
CA THR A 245 -10.51 20.67 -19.28
C THR A 245 -10.39 19.19 -19.71
N GLU A 246 -9.20 18.71 -20.09
CA GLU A 246 -8.99 17.34 -20.60
C GLU A 246 -8.73 16.35 -19.45
N SER A 247 -9.06 15.07 -19.64
CA SER A 247 -8.87 14.03 -18.62
C SER A 247 -7.42 13.55 -18.64
N HIS A 248 -6.73 13.73 -17.52
CA HIS A 248 -5.37 13.24 -17.28
C HIS A 248 -5.27 12.60 -15.90
N THR A 249 -4.35 11.66 -15.74
CA THR A 249 -4.07 10.96 -14.48
C THR A 249 -2.58 11.04 -14.17
N TRP A 250 -2.24 10.93 -12.88
CA TRP A 250 -0.85 10.79 -12.44
C TRP A 250 -0.53 9.31 -12.26
N ASP A 251 0.25 8.73 -13.16
CA ASP A 251 0.41 7.29 -13.24
C ASP A 251 1.75 6.80 -12.66
N ASN A 252 1.68 5.94 -11.65
CA ASN A 252 2.85 5.25 -11.09
C ASN A 252 2.75 3.74 -11.29
N ASN A 253 3.87 3.13 -11.68
CA ASN A 253 3.97 1.68 -11.85
C ASN A 253 5.21 1.14 -11.13
N ILE A 254 5.02 0.13 -10.27
CA ILE A 254 6.11 -0.59 -9.60
C ILE A 254 6.04 -2.06 -10.03
N SER A 255 7.15 -2.60 -10.56
CA SER A 255 7.29 -4.00 -10.95
C SER A 255 8.46 -4.64 -10.22
N VAL A 256 8.19 -5.66 -9.40
CA VAL A 256 9.18 -6.34 -8.56
C VAL A 256 9.24 -7.82 -8.92
N THR A 257 10.34 -8.24 -9.55
CA THR A 257 10.54 -9.63 -9.98
C THR A 257 11.77 -10.25 -9.31
N ASP A 258 11.62 -11.45 -8.75
CA ASP A 258 12.70 -12.19 -8.09
C ASP A 258 13.45 -11.35 -7.04
N SER A 259 12.76 -10.47 -6.30
CA SER A 259 13.40 -9.44 -5.47
C SER A 259 12.61 -9.17 -4.18
N THR A 260 13.13 -8.31 -3.32
CA THR A 260 12.50 -7.94 -2.05
C THR A 260 12.36 -6.42 -1.94
N VAL A 261 11.16 -5.96 -1.59
CA VAL A 261 10.92 -4.62 -1.03
C VAL A 261 10.59 -4.81 0.44
N THR A 262 11.24 -4.06 1.30
CA THR A 262 11.12 -4.17 2.75
C THR A 262 10.87 -2.81 3.38
N SER A 263 10.52 -2.76 4.66
CA SER A 263 10.37 -1.51 5.41
C SER A 263 11.62 -0.65 5.32
N GLY A 264 11.45 0.66 5.20
CA GLY A 264 12.54 1.64 5.21
C GLY A 264 12.81 2.22 6.59
N SER A 265 13.49 3.36 6.63
CA SER A 265 13.67 4.14 7.85
C SER A 265 13.14 5.56 7.61
N VAL A 266 12.35 6.07 8.54
CA VAL A 266 11.82 7.45 8.54
C VAL A 266 12.48 8.28 9.65
N THR A 267 13.21 7.63 10.55
CA THR A 267 13.87 8.25 11.71
C THR A 267 15.23 7.62 11.89
N THR A 268 16.23 8.38 12.34
CA THR A 268 17.56 7.81 12.64
C THR A 268 17.48 6.62 13.60
N LEU A 269 17.94 5.44 13.19
CA LEU A 269 17.85 4.20 13.97
C LEU A 269 19.11 3.91 14.82
N GLU A 270 20.19 4.64 14.58
CA GLU A 270 21.48 4.46 15.29
C GLU A 270 21.56 5.10 16.69
N ASP A 271 20.47 5.70 17.20
CA ASP A 271 20.48 6.43 18.48
C ASP A 271 20.35 5.53 19.73
N SER A 272 19.92 4.29 19.53
CA SER A 272 19.58 3.33 20.59
C SER A 272 19.80 1.89 20.14
N GLY A 273 19.90 0.96 21.10
CA GLY A 273 20.15 -0.46 20.77
C GLY A 273 20.39 -1.37 21.95
N PHE A 274 20.37 -2.69 21.70
CA PHE A 274 20.57 -3.73 22.71
C PHE A 274 21.85 -4.53 22.45
N TYR A 275 22.77 -4.49 23.43
CA TYR A 275 24.12 -5.09 23.32
C TYR A 275 24.91 -4.64 22.08
N GLY A 276 24.66 -3.42 21.59
CA GLY A 276 25.35 -2.86 20.43
C GLY A 276 24.78 -3.26 19.08
N ASN A 277 23.52 -3.71 19.03
CA ASN A 277 22.73 -3.80 17.79
C ASN A 277 21.63 -2.74 17.88
N SER A 278 21.67 -1.77 16.98
CA SER A 278 20.58 -0.83 16.67
C SER A 278 19.50 -1.53 15.86
N ALA A 279 18.36 -0.85 15.67
CA ALA A 279 17.45 -1.22 14.61
C ALA A 279 18.11 -0.87 13.27
N GLU A 280 17.78 -1.62 12.23
CA GLU A 280 18.20 -1.36 10.86
C GLU A 280 16.95 -1.08 10.00
N PRO A 281 17.07 -0.29 8.93
CA PRO A 281 16.09 -0.34 7.85
C PRO A 281 15.90 -1.82 7.45
N SER A 282 14.68 -2.24 7.13
CA SER A 282 14.24 -3.64 6.96
C SER A 282 13.92 -4.46 8.22
N ASP A 283 14.18 -3.93 9.43
CA ASP A 283 13.71 -4.55 10.67
C ASP A 283 12.21 -4.33 10.87
N TYR A 284 11.40 -5.04 10.09
CA TYR A 284 9.95 -5.00 10.24
C TYR A 284 9.52 -5.58 11.59
N SER A 285 8.98 -4.72 12.44
CA SER A 285 8.57 -5.07 13.81
C SER A 285 7.09 -5.42 13.92
N GLY A 286 6.29 -4.97 12.96
CA GLY A 286 4.85 -5.18 12.91
C GLY A 286 4.09 -4.38 13.97
N ASN A 287 4.59 -3.21 14.35
CA ASN A 287 3.98 -2.36 15.38
C ASN A 287 3.13 -1.21 14.80
N GLY A 288 3.18 -1.01 13.48
CA GLY A 288 2.39 0.01 12.77
C GLY A 288 2.99 1.41 12.85
N GLU A 289 4.28 1.54 13.20
CA GLU A 289 5.01 2.80 13.18
C GLU A 289 5.54 3.13 11.76
N ALA A 290 5.96 4.38 11.54
CA ALA A 290 6.41 4.83 10.21
C ALA A 290 7.60 4.03 9.65
N ASN A 291 8.48 3.53 10.52
CA ASN A 291 9.64 2.71 10.15
C ASN A 291 9.26 1.29 9.67
N ASP A 292 7.99 0.88 9.82
CA ASP A 292 7.50 -0.39 9.30
C ASP A 292 6.98 -0.26 7.86
N VAL A 293 6.92 0.96 7.30
CA VAL A 293 6.37 1.21 5.95
C VAL A 293 7.34 0.77 4.86
N ALA A 294 6.87 -0.09 3.97
CA ALA A 294 7.59 -0.53 2.78
C ALA A 294 7.12 0.19 1.51
N LEU A 295 5.84 0.56 1.42
CA LEU A 295 5.31 1.34 0.30
C LEU A 295 4.41 2.46 0.83
N TYR A 296 4.68 3.67 0.37
CA TYR A 296 3.87 4.85 0.68
C TYR A 296 3.44 5.55 -0.60
N PHE A 297 2.17 5.89 -0.66
CA PHE A 297 1.57 6.68 -1.73
C PHE A 297 0.81 7.85 -1.12
N SER A 298 1.05 9.06 -1.60
CA SER A 298 0.31 10.26 -1.19
C SER A 298 -0.04 11.13 -2.38
N ASP A 299 -1.29 11.56 -2.46
CA ASP A 299 -1.76 12.49 -3.49
C ASP A 299 -1.53 13.96 -3.08
N SER A 300 -2.11 14.88 -3.85
CA SER A 300 -2.15 16.29 -3.51
C SER A 300 -3.56 16.85 -3.67
N ALA A 301 -4.15 17.33 -2.58
CA ALA A 301 -5.42 18.06 -2.58
C ALA A 301 -5.43 19.32 -3.49
N ALA A 302 -4.25 19.81 -3.89
CA ALA A 302 -4.11 20.94 -4.83
C ALA A 302 -4.13 20.50 -6.31
N SER A 303 -3.94 19.22 -6.58
CA SER A 303 -3.98 18.63 -7.92
C SER A 303 -5.42 18.47 -8.40
N ASN A 304 -5.63 18.58 -9.70
CA ASN A 304 -6.92 18.27 -10.33
C ASN A 304 -6.98 16.84 -10.90
N TYR A 305 -5.90 16.08 -10.76
CA TYR A 305 -5.72 14.81 -11.44
C TYR A 305 -5.60 13.70 -10.41
N SER A 306 -6.46 12.70 -10.53
CA SER A 306 -6.32 11.46 -9.77
C SER A 306 -4.96 10.78 -9.98
N MET A 307 -4.41 10.26 -8.90
CA MET A 307 -3.22 9.43 -8.83
C MET A 307 -3.59 7.96 -9.01
N LYS A 308 -2.96 7.28 -9.96
CA LYS A 308 -3.17 5.86 -10.26
C LYS A 308 -1.89 5.07 -10.00
N ASN A 309 -1.92 4.23 -8.98
CA ASN A 309 -0.77 3.45 -8.53
C ASN A 309 -0.98 1.97 -8.84
N ASN A 310 -0.06 1.37 -9.60
CA ASN A 310 -0.11 -0.04 -9.97
C ASN A 310 1.17 -0.75 -9.52
N VAL A 311 1.02 -1.73 -8.63
CA VAL A 311 2.14 -2.46 -8.03
C VAL A 311 2.02 -3.95 -8.33
N TYR A 312 3.07 -4.53 -8.90
CA TYR A 312 3.11 -5.94 -9.29
C TYR A 312 4.34 -6.65 -8.72
N PHE A 313 4.12 -7.70 -7.95
CA PHE A 313 5.15 -8.60 -7.44
C PHE A 313 5.07 -9.97 -8.12
N SER A 314 6.21 -10.50 -8.56
CA SER A 314 6.33 -11.83 -9.17
C SER A 314 7.51 -12.61 -8.60
N ASN A 315 7.25 -13.76 -7.97
CA ASN A 315 8.26 -14.52 -7.23
C ASN A 315 9.10 -13.65 -6.27
N SER A 316 8.43 -12.72 -5.60
CA SER A 316 9.07 -11.65 -4.81
C SER A 316 8.51 -11.58 -3.39
N THR A 317 9.11 -10.74 -2.56
CA THR A 317 8.65 -10.52 -1.17
C THR A 317 8.43 -9.03 -0.92
N LEU A 318 7.28 -8.71 -0.35
CA LEU A 318 6.97 -7.43 0.28
C LEU A 318 6.96 -7.66 1.80
N LEU A 319 7.85 -6.99 2.53
CA LEU A 319 7.96 -7.10 3.99
C LEU A 319 7.79 -5.72 4.60
N GLY A 320 6.61 -5.39 5.08
CA GLY A 320 6.31 -4.08 5.62
C GLY A 320 4.91 -3.61 5.24
N ASP A 321 4.54 -2.49 5.86
CA ASP A 321 3.23 -1.88 5.75
C ASP A 321 3.11 -1.10 4.43
N VAL A 322 1.90 -1.07 3.91
CA VAL A 322 1.51 -0.28 2.74
C VAL A 322 0.55 0.80 3.20
N VAL A 323 0.90 2.04 2.91
CA VAL A 323 0.09 3.21 3.28
C VAL A 323 -0.32 3.96 2.02
N PHE A 324 -1.62 4.21 1.89
CA PHE A 324 -2.21 5.01 0.82
C PHE A 324 -2.95 6.19 1.42
N ALA A 325 -2.29 7.35 1.42
CA ALA A 325 -2.89 8.63 1.77
C ALA A 325 -3.50 9.25 0.51
N SER A 326 -4.81 9.42 0.49
CA SER A 326 -5.52 10.04 -0.61
C SER A 326 -6.46 11.10 -0.07
N THR A 327 -6.54 12.22 -0.77
CA THR A 327 -7.41 13.35 -0.48
C THR A 327 -8.29 13.66 -1.67
N PHE A 328 -9.44 14.30 -1.46
CA PHE A 328 -10.20 14.79 -2.61
C PHE A 328 -9.38 15.81 -3.40
N ASN A 329 -9.27 15.57 -4.72
CA ASN A 329 -8.59 16.47 -5.63
C ASN A 329 -9.25 17.86 -5.66
N ALA A 330 -8.47 18.86 -6.08
CA ALA A 330 -8.94 20.21 -6.30
C ALA A 330 -10.12 20.23 -7.27
N ASN A 331 -11.09 21.09 -6.96
CA ASN A 331 -12.33 21.27 -7.72
C ASN A 331 -13.32 20.10 -7.66
N PHE A 332 -13.20 19.21 -6.67
CA PHE A 332 -14.31 18.34 -6.28
C PHE A 332 -15.33 19.08 -5.40
N TYR A 333 -16.60 19.02 -5.77
CA TYR A 333 -17.72 19.70 -5.09
C TYR A 333 -18.86 18.73 -4.78
N PRO A 334 -18.83 18.00 -3.66
CA PRO A 334 -19.78 16.90 -3.39
C PRO A 334 -21.26 17.33 -3.43
N GLN A 335 -21.56 18.58 -3.04
CA GLN A 335 -22.92 19.14 -3.02
C GLN A 335 -23.34 19.84 -4.33
N GLY A 336 -22.49 19.80 -5.36
CA GLY A 336 -22.69 20.46 -6.64
C GLY A 336 -22.28 21.94 -6.66
N HIS A 337 -21.63 22.36 -7.73
CA HIS A 337 -21.19 23.73 -7.99
C HIS A 337 -21.44 24.13 -9.45
N ASP A 338 -21.85 25.38 -9.72
CA ASP A 338 -22.08 25.90 -11.08
C ASP A 338 -20.76 26.42 -11.65
N SER A 339 -19.88 25.50 -12.06
CA SER A 339 -18.48 25.77 -12.38
C SER A 339 -18.28 26.63 -13.62
N ASN A 340 -19.23 26.58 -14.57
CA ASN A 340 -19.19 27.33 -15.83
C ASN A 340 -20.23 28.46 -15.92
N ALA A 341 -20.99 28.71 -14.85
CA ALA A 341 -22.07 29.69 -14.76
C ALA A 341 -23.21 29.50 -15.79
N ASP A 342 -23.47 28.27 -16.23
CA ASP A 342 -24.58 27.91 -17.12
C ASP A 342 -25.87 27.55 -16.35
N GLY A 343 -25.79 27.44 -15.02
CA GLY A 343 -26.89 27.13 -14.13
C GLY A 343 -27.14 25.64 -13.91
N VAL A 344 -26.27 24.77 -14.43
CA VAL A 344 -26.18 23.34 -14.11
C VAL A 344 -25.11 23.16 -13.05
N LEU A 345 -25.44 22.47 -11.95
CA LEU A 345 -24.43 22.13 -10.96
C LEU A 345 -23.70 20.86 -11.41
N ASP A 346 -22.41 20.77 -11.09
CA ASP A 346 -21.54 19.61 -11.30
C ASP A 346 -20.69 19.35 -10.04
N THR A 347 -20.25 18.11 -9.85
CA THR A 347 -19.31 17.76 -8.76
C THR A 347 -17.85 17.81 -9.22
N ASN A 348 -17.57 17.63 -10.51
CA ASN A 348 -16.22 17.69 -11.09
C ASN A 348 -15.66 19.10 -11.31
N GLY A 349 -16.32 20.17 -10.87
CA GLY A 349 -15.72 21.51 -10.94
C GLY A 349 -15.44 22.01 -12.36
N GLY A 350 -16.14 21.48 -13.37
CA GLY A 350 -15.95 21.78 -14.78
C GLY A 350 -14.98 20.86 -15.53
N TRP A 351 -14.45 19.81 -14.88
CA TRP A 351 -13.69 18.74 -15.54
C TRP A 351 -14.60 17.77 -16.31
N ALA A 352 -14.00 16.86 -17.09
CA ALA A 352 -14.74 16.01 -18.00
C ALA A 352 -15.54 14.88 -17.33
N ASP A 353 -15.09 14.39 -16.17
CA ASP A 353 -15.69 13.26 -15.43
C ASP A 353 -15.28 13.30 -13.94
N ASP A 354 -16.14 12.79 -13.06
CA ASP A 354 -15.94 12.71 -11.61
C ASP A 354 -14.90 11.64 -11.23
N SER A 355 -14.65 10.67 -12.11
CA SER A 355 -13.62 9.63 -11.94
C SER A 355 -12.17 10.17 -11.85
N LEU A 356 -11.97 11.43 -12.22
CA LEU A 356 -10.72 12.17 -12.04
C LEU A 356 -10.48 12.62 -10.59
N ASN A 357 -11.48 12.50 -9.71
CA ASN A 357 -11.38 12.84 -8.29
C ASN A 357 -11.14 11.61 -7.39
N VAL A 358 -10.85 10.45 -7.99
CA VAL A 358 -10.65 9.19 -7.27
C VAL A 358 -9.24 8.69 -7.54
N ASP A 359 -8.38 8.74 -6.54
CA ASP A 359 -7.08 8.08 -6.56
C ASP A 359 -7.25 6.57 -6.41
N GLU A 360 -6.30 5.80 -6.94
CA GLU A 360 -6.33 4.34 -6.90
C GLU A 360 -4.98 3.75 -6.51
N LEU A 361 -5.01 2.70 -5.69
CA LEU A 361 -3.87 1.82 -5.45
C LEU A 361 -4.28 0.37 -5.75
N ASN A 362 -3.60 -0.24 -6.70
CA ASN A 362 -3.81 -1.63 -7.09
C ASN A 362 -2.54 -2.44 -6.83
N ILE A 363 -2.59 -3.40 -5.90
CA ILE A 363 -1.50 -4.34 -5.62
C ILE A 363 -1.82 -5.73 -6.13
N THR A 364 -0.90 -6.31 -6.91
CA THR A 364 -0.97 -7.70 -7.36
C THR A 364 0.24 -8.50 -6.90
N LEU A 365 0.00 -9.55 -6.13
CA LEU A 365 0.99 -10.58 -5.79
C LEU A 365 0.79 -11.80 -6.69
N ASP A 366 1.84 -12.21 -7.39
CA ASP A 366 1.77 -13.30 -8.35
C ASP A 366 2.96 -14.28 -8.24
N ASN A 367 2.77 -15.49 -8.79
CA ASN A 367 3.79 -16.53 -8.92
C ASN A 367 4.50 -16.88 -7.59
N GLY A 368 3.72 -17.05 -6.52
CA GLY A 368 4.25 -17.41 -5.20
C GLY A 368 4.87 -16.24 -4.44
N SER A 369 4.52 -15.01 -4.79
CA SER A 369 4.96 -13.83 -4.05
C SER A 369 4.37 -13.80 -2.64
N LYS A 370 5.07 -13.17 -1.72
CA LYS A 370 4.68 -13.10 -0.31
C LYS A 370 4.61 -11.66 0.17
N TRP A 371 3.59 -11.36 0.96
CA TRP A 371 3.47 -10.13 1.71
C TRP A 371 3.29 -10.43 3.20
N VAL A 372 4.10 -9.80 4.04
CA VAL A 372 3.85 -9.70 5.48
C VAL A 372 3.78 -8.22 5.81
N GLY A 373 2.62 -7.75 6.28
CA GLY A 373 2.38 -6.32 6.43
C GLY A 373 0.91 -5.96 6.61
N SER A 374 0.67 -4.70 6.99
CA SER A 374 -0.65 -4.07 7.01
C SER A 374 -0.94 -3.29 5.72
N ALA A 375 -2.21 -3.03 5.44
CA ALA A 375 -2.68 -2.25 4.31
C ALA A 375 -3.60 -1.14 4.80
N THR A 376 -3.13 0.11 4.81
CA THR A 376 -3.89 1.23 5.41
C THR A 376 -4.23 2.27 4.35
N THR A 377 -5.53 2.50 4.12
CA THR A 377 -6.04 3.72 3.47
C THR A 377 -6.09 4.87 4.48
N SER A 378 -6.00 6.11 3.98
CA SER A 378 -6.10 7.43 4.66
C SER A 378 -6.34 7.40 6.19
N ALA A 379 -5.61 8.24 6.93
CA ALA A 379 -5.74 8.33 8.39
C ALA A 379 -7.17 8.60 8.91
N ASN A 380 -8.07 9.16 8.08
CA ASN A 380 -9.47 9.37 8.43
C ASN A 380 -10.44 9.16 7.24
N VAL A 381 -11.02 7.95 7.16
CA VAL A 381 -12.06 7.59 6.18
C VAL A 381 -13.28 8.54 6.25
N ASP A 382 -13.59 9.14 7.40
CA ASP A 382 -14.72 10.07 7.52
C ASP A 382 -14.47 11.41 6.83
N ASP A 383 -13.22 11.88 6.81
CA ASP A 383 -12.86 13.18 6.18
C ASP A 383 -12.68 13.02 4.67
N GLU A 384 -12.21 11.84 4.24
CA GLU A 384 -11.86 11.52 2.85
C GLU A 384 -12.95 10.69 2.15
N SER A 385 -14.18 10.76 2.66
CA SER A 385 -15.36 10.19 2.04
C SER A 385 -16.56 11.11 2.13
N THR A 386 -17.48 11.00 1.18
CA THR A 386 -18.77 11.68 1.20
C THR A 386 -19.91 10.68 1.21
N ALA A 387 -20.81 10.84 2.18
CA ALA A 387 -21.97 9.99 2.36
C ALA A 387 -23.03 10.20 1.26
N SER A 388 -23.81 9.16 0.98
CA SER A 388 -24.84 9.17 -0.06
C SER A 388 -25.91 10.26 0.07
N THR A 389 -26.09 10.84 1.26
CA THR A 389 -27.01 11.97 1.48
C THR A 389 -26.51 13.31 0.93
N ASP A 390 -25.20 13.42 0.70
CA ASP A 390 -24.54 14.66 0.29
C ASP A 390 -24.16 14.69 -1.20
N TRP A 391 -24.36 13.59 -1.93
CA TRP A 391 -24.07 13.49 -3.36
C TRP A 391 -25.00 14.34 -4.22
N TYR A 392 -24.44 14.98 -5.26
CA TYR A 392 -25.22 15.66 -6.29
C TYR A 392 -25.40 14.82 -7.56
N ASP A 393 -24.31 14.44 -8.24
CA ASP A 393 -24.32 13.63 -9.47
C ASP A 393 -23.31 12.46 -9.49
N VAL A 394 -22.60 12.22 -8.38
CA VAL A 394 -21.78 11.01 -8.16
C VAL A 394 -22.59 9.81 -7.65
N THR A 395 -21.99 8.63 -7.73
CA THR A 395 -22.49 7.39 -7.13
C THR A 395 -21.38 6.73 -6.31
N GLY A 396 -21.74 5.95 -5.29
CA GLY A 396 -20.77 5.32 -4.39
C GLY A 396 -19.74 4.47 -5.13
N ASN A 397 -18.48 4.61 -4.73
CA ASN A 397 -17.34 3.84 -5.21
C ASN A 397 -16.75 2.90 -4.12
N SER A 398 -17.25 3.02 -2.88
CA SER A 398 -16.81 2.26 -1.72
C SER A 398 -17.95 2.14 -0.71
N LEU A 399 -17.79 1.29 0.31
CA LEU A 399 -18.72 1.13 1.42
C LEU A 399 -18.08 1.61 2.72
N TYR A 400 -18.86 2.29 3.54
CA TYR A 400 -18.42 2.70 4.86
C TYR A 400 -18.53 1.51 5.82
N PRO A 401 -17.45 1.14 6.54
CA PRO A 401 -17.52 0.03 7.50
C PRO A 401 -18.55 0.25 8.63
N GLY A 402 -18.95 1.50 8.85
CA GLY A 402 -20.04 1.87 9.76
C GLY A 402 -21.39 1.95 9.06
N VAL A 403 -22.16 3.00 9.37
CA VAL A 403 -23.48 3.23 8.76
C VAL A 403 -23.65 4.69 8.37
N VAL A 404 -24.29 4.95 7.23
CA VAL A 404 -24.81 6.27 6.89
C VAL A 404 -26.15 6.46 7.57
N THR A 405 -26.31 7.58 8.29
CA THR A 405 -27.51 7.86 9.08
C THR A 405 -28.23 9.13 8.63
N GLU A 406 -29.54 9.19 8.89
CA GLU A 406 -30.31 10.40 8.62
C GLU A 406 -29.78 11.60 9.41
N ALA A 407 -29.62 12.74 8.75
CA ALA A 407 -29.26 14.04 9.36
C ALA A 407 -30.44 14.68 10.14
N ASN A 408 -31.06 13.93 11.04
CA ASN A 408 -32.16 14.37 11.90
C ASN A 408 -32.00 13.83 13.33
N ALA A 409 -32.89 14.24 14.25
CA ALA A 409 -32.80 13.86 15.66
C ALA A 409 -33.05 12.37 15.95
N TRP A 410 -33.49 11.57 14.97
CA TRP A 410 -33.63 10.11 15.09
C TRP A 410 -32.36 9.36 14.73
N GLY A 411 -31.59 9.82 13.73
CA GLY A 411 -30.30 9.21 13.36
C GLY A 411 -30.41 7.74 12.93
N ARG A 412 -31.44 7.38 12.14
CA ARG A 412 -31.62 6.00 11.66
C ARG A 412 -30.61 5.67 10.57
N THR A 413 -30.13 4.44 10.53
CA THR A 413 -29.40 3.88 9.38
C THR A 413 -30.26 3.94 8.13
N ILE A 414 -29.67 4.39 7.02
CA ILE A 414 -30.35 4.51 5.72
C ILE A 414 -29.60 3.80 4.60
N ASP A 415 -28.28 3.68 4.70
CA ASP A 415 -27.40 3.05 3.73
C ASP A 415 -26.00 2.86 4.33
N ASP A 416 -25.06 2.34 3.55
CA ASP A 416 -23.63 2.26 3.84
C ASP A 416 -22.75 2.81 2.72
N GLN A 417 -23.33 3.23 1.59
CA GLN A 417 -22.57 3.70 0.45
C GLN A 417 -21.89 5.06 0.66
N VAL A 418 -20.63 5.14 0.25
CA VAL A 418 -19.81 6.36 0.26
C VAL A 418 -19.08 6.55 -1.07
N PHE A 419 -18.72 7.79 -1.35
CA PHE A 419 -17.76 8.11 -2.40
C PHE A 419 -16.47 8.55 -1.72
N GLN A 420 -15.41 7.76 -1.83
CA GLN A 420 -14.10 7.97 -1.22
C GLN A 420 -13.12 8.61 -2.22
N SER A 421 -12.17 9.39 -1.69
CA SER A 421 -11.07 9.96 -2.48
C SER A 421 -10.13 8.88 -3.02
N GLY A 422 -9.90 7.80 -2.27
CA GLY A 422 -8.95 6.75 -2.64
C GLY A 422 -9.57 5.36 -2.58
N VAL A 423 -9.33 4.54 -3.62
CA VAL A 423 -9.71 3.12 -3.68
C VAL A 423 -8.47 2.23 -3.67
N PHE A 424 -8.36 1.33 -2.69
CA PHE A 424 -7.26 0.39 -2.52
C PHE A 424 -7.70 -1.06 -2.78
N ASN A 425 -7.19 -1.66 -3.86
CA ASN A 425 -7.46 -3.04 -4.24
C ASN A 425 -6.24 -3.95 -4.10
N VAL A 426 -6.47 -5.17 -3.64
CA VAL A 426 -5.44 -6.22 -3.50
C VAL A 426 -5.85 -7.48 -4.25
N THR A 427 -4.93 -8.03 -5.04
CA THR A 427 -5.10 -9.28 -5.78
C THR A 427 -3.95 -10.24 -5.50
N LEU A 428 -4.27 -11.47 -5.10
CA LEU A 428 -3.32 -12.58 -4.96
C LEU A 428 -3.57 -13.65 -6.03
N ASN A 429 -2.52 -14.07 -6.71
CA ASN A 429 -2.57 -15.05 -7.80
C ASN A 429 -1.47 -16.12 -7.69
N ASN A 430 -1.76 -17.29 -8.24
CA ASN A 430 -0.80 -18.36 -8.53
C ASN A 430 0.06 -18.78 -7.32
N GLY A 431 -0.60 -19.09 -6.21
CA GLY A 431 0.05 -19.57 -4.98
C GLY A 431 0.71 -18.47 -4.14
N SER A 432 0.31 -17.22 -4.33
CA SER A 432 0.82 -16.10 -3.53
C SER A 432 0.19 -16.06 -2.13
N GLU A 433 0.85 -15.36 -1.22
CA GLU A 433 0.49 -15.36 0.20
C GLU A 433 0.53 -13.94 0.78
N TRP A 434 -0.48 -13.59 1.58
CA TRP A 434 -0.47 -12.40 2.43
C TRP A 434 -0.73 -12.80 3.88
N ASN A 435 0.22 -12.47 4.75
CA ASN A 435 0.06 -12.57 6.20
C ASN A 435 -0.21 -11.16 6.71
N THR A 436 -1.45 -10.89 7.12
CA THR A 436 -1.83 -9.57 7.63
C THR A 436 -1.18 -9.33 8.98
N VAL A 437 -0.86 -8.06 9.24
CA VAL A 437 -0.36 -7.56 10.52
C VAL A 437 -1.14 -6.27 10.82
N ASN A 438 -1.29 -5.93 12.10
CA ASN A 438 -2.04 -4.75 12.53
C ASN A 438 -3.46 -4.70 11.95
N ALA A 439 -3.95 -3.51 11.61
CA ALA A 439 -5.22 -3.31 10.95
C ALA A 439 -5.02 -3.07 9.45
N SER A 440 -5.82 -3.74 8.63
CA SER A 440 -5.90 -3.50 7.20
C SER A 440 -7.29 -3.02 6.81
N ASN A 441 -7.36 -1.99 5.97
CA ASN A 441 -8.57 -1.42 5.41
C ASN A 441 -8.35 -1.19 3.91
N ILE A 442 -9.08 -1.92 3.08
CA ILE A 442 -9.00 -1.91 1.61
C ILE A 442 -10.42 -1.96 1.03
N ASP A 443 -10.60 -1.75 -0.26
CA ASP A 443 -11.93 -1.83 -0.89
C ASP A 443 -12.20 -3.25 -1.39
N THR A 444 -11.30 -3.81 -2.19
CA THR A 444 -11.50 -5.14 -2.78
C THR A 444 -10.31 -6.06 -2.54
N LEU A 445 -10.61 -7.29 -2.11
CA LEU A 445 -9.66 -8.40 -2.04
C LEU A 445 -10.06 -9.55 -2.98
N ALA A 446 -9.20 -9.86 -3.95
CA ALA A 446 -9.34 -11.02 -4.82
C ALA A 446 -8.23 -12.06 -4.56
N VAL A 447 -8.59 -13.27 -4.15
CA VAL A 447 -7.65 -14.37 -3.84
C VAL A 447 -7.87 -15.54 -4.79
N ASN A 448 -6.93 -15.78 -5.70
CA ASN A 448 -7.13 -16.73 -6.81
C ASN A 448 -6.00 -17.74 -6.99
N ASN A 449 -6.32 -18.86 -7.62
CA ASN A 449 -5.37 -19.86 -8.12
C ASN A 449 -4.44 -20.42 -7.03
N GLY A 450 -5.04 -20.91 -5.95
CA GLY A 450 -4.30 -21.53 -4.84
C GLY A 450 -3.55 -20.55 -3.94
N SER A 451 -3.90 -19.26 -4.02
CA SER A 451 -3.31 -18.22 -3.16
C SER A 451 -3.99 -18.20 -1.79
N GLN A 452 -3.33 -17.60 -0.80
CA GLN A 452 -3.81 -17.61 0.57
C GLN A 452 -3.66 -16.26 1.27
N VAL A 453 -4.62 -15.95 2.14
CA VAL A 453 -4.55 -14.85 3.10
C VAL A 453 -4.67 -15.43 4.50
N ASN A 454 -3.79 -15.01 5.41
CA ASN A 454 -3.81 -15.41 6.81
C ASN A 454 -4.05 -14.19 7.68
N VAL A 455 -5.09 -14.25 8.50
CA VAL A 455 -5.49 -13.21 9.46
C VAL A 455 -5.45 -13.78 10.86
N SER A 456 -4.51 -13.33 11.67
CA SER A 456 -4.32 -13.73 13.07
C SER A 456 -3.67 -12.58 13.81
N GLU A 457 -4.09 -12.30 15.05
CA GLU A 457 -3.64 -11.13 15.83
C GLU A 457 -3.67 -9.83 15.00
N SER A 458 -4.64 -9.71 14.08
CA SER A 458 -4.75 -8.63 13.08
C SER A 458 -6.18 -8.51 12.55
N SER A 459 -6.47 -7.40 11.86
CA SER A 459 -7.76 -7.18 11.20
C SER A 459 -7.65 -6.91 9.71
N LEU A 460 -8.68 -7.32 8.96
CA LEU A 460 -8.85 -7.05 7.55
C LEU A 460 -10.29 -6.61 7.28
N ILE A 461 -10.46 -5.36 6.85
CA ILE A 461 -11.75 -4.79 6.44
C ILE A 461 -11.71 -4.58 4.92
N SER A 462 -12.76 -5.03 4.24
CA SER A 462 -12.92 -4.84 2.79
C SER A 462 -14.36 -4.86 2.34
N ASP A 463 -14.78 -3.99 1.43
CA ASP A 463 -16.13 -4.03 0.85
C ASP A 463 -16.46 -5.41 0.29
N SER A 464 -15.52 -6.00 -0.46
CA SER A 464 -15.71 -7.32 -1.03
C SER A 464 -14.47 -8.21 -0.98
N ILE A 465 -14.69 -9.46 -0.58
CA ILE A 465 -13.66 -10.50 -0.57
C ILE A 465 -14.11 -11.65 -1.46
N ALA A 466 -13.31 -11.99 -2.46
CA ALA A 466 -13.61 -13.08 -3.39
C ALA A 466 -12.48 -14.11 -3.45
N LEU A 467 -12.81 -15.38 -3.21
CA LEU A 467 -11.89 -16.50 -3.30
C LEU A 467 -12.26 -17.42 -4.47
N THR A 468 -11.31 -17.70 -5.36
CA THR A 468 -11.53 -18.60 -6.51
C THR A 468 -10.38 -19.58 -6.74
N ASN A 469 -10.69 -20.69 -7.41
CA ASN A 469 -9.72 -21.66 -7.92
C ASN A 469 -8.80 -22.26 -6.84
N GLY A 470 -9.38 -22.73 -5.73
CA GLY A 470 -8.66 -23.45 -4.67
C GLY A 470 -7.87 -22.55 -3.71
N SER A 471 -8.25 -21.28 -3.60
CA SER A 471 -7.62 -20.32 -2.69
C SER A 471 -8.11 -20.46 -1.25
N SER A 472 -7.44 -19.80 -0.30
CA SER A 472 -7.86 -19.81 1.10
C SER A 472 -7.81 -18.46 1.81
N LEU A 473 -8.76 -18.23 2.71
CA LEU A 473 -8.71 -17.21 3.75
C LEU A 473 -8.75 -17.93 5.10
N ASN A 474 -7.67 -17.82 5.86
CA ASN A 474 -7.54 -18.47 7.15
C ASN A 474 -7.65 -17.42 8.25
N ILE A 475 -8.69 -17.53 9.08
CA ILE A 475 -8.93 -16.65 10.21
C ILE A 475 -8.58 -17.43 11.48
N GLY A 476 -7.39 -17.15 11.98
CA GLY A 476 -6.82 -17.75 13.18
C GLY A 476 -7.11 -16.93 14.44
N ASP A 477 -6.37 -17.23 15.50
CA ASP A 477 -6.54 -16.64 16.83
C ASP A 477 -6.47 -15.11 16.80
N GLU A 478 -7.39 -14.46 17.52
CA GLU A 478 -7.56 -12.99 17.58
C GLU A 478 -7.68 -12.31 16.19
N GLY A 479 -7.96 -13.07 15.13
CA GLY A 479 -8.16 -12.56 13.77
C GLY A 479 -9.56 -12.00 13.56
N TYR A 480 -9.65 -10.85 12.89
CA TYR A 480 -10.93 -10.22 12.53
C TYR A 480 -11.01 -9.92 11.02
N VAL A 481 -12.07 -10.39 10.37
CA VAL A 481 -12.39 -10.05 8.99
C VAL A 481 -13.78 -9.41 8.92
N GLY A 482 -13.86 -8.22 8.36
CA GLY A 482 -15.11 -7.50 8.09
C GLY A 482 -15.31 -7.26 6.60
N THR A 483 -16.49 -7.55 6.07
CA THR A 483 -16.82 -7.26 4.67
C THR A 483 -18.31 -7.04 4.44
N ASP A 484 -18.72 -6.45 3.33
CA ASP A 484 -20.12 -6.45 2.91
C ASP A 484 -20.44 -7.79 2.22
N HIS A 485 -19.61 -8.20 1.25
CA HIS A 485 -19.79 -9.45 0.50
C HIS A 485 -18.55 -10.35 0.50
N LEU A 486 -18.70 -11.54 1.10
CA LEU A 486 -17.74 -12.63 0.99
C LEU A 486 -18.21 -13.67 -0.04
N THR A 487 -17.39 -13.96 -1.05
CA THR A 487 -17.64 -15.03 -2.02
C THR A 487 -16.58 -16.14 -1.93
N VAL A 488 -17.03 -17.36 -1.66
CA VAL A 488 -16.21 -18.58 -1.62
C VAL A 488 -16.58 -19.49 -2.80
N ASP A 489 -15.76 -19.46 -3.85
CA ASP A 489 -16.03 -20.14 -5.13
C ASP A 489 -14.94 -21.15 -5.47
N SER A 490 -15.26 -22.11 -6.34
CA SER A 490 -14.32 -22.91 -7.12
C SER A 490 -13.29 -23.64 -6.26
N TYR A 491 -13.82 -24.40 -5.29
CA TYR A 491 -13.05 -25.20 -4.33
C TYR A 491 -12.15 -24.40 -3.39
N SER A 492 -12.40 -23.10 -3.24
CA SER A 492 -11.72 -22.27 -2.25
C SER A 492 -12.26 -22.52 -0.84
N THR A 493 -11.50 -22.11 0.18
CA THR A 493 -11.85 -22.37 1.58
C THR A 493 -11.71 -21.11 2.42
N VAL A 494 -12.72 -20.82 3.22
CA VAL A 494 -12.61 -19.90 4.34
C VAL A 494 -12.61 -20.76 5.59
N ALA A 495 -11.52 -20.71 6.35
CA ALA A 495 -11.34 -21.53 7.56
C ALA A 495 -11.32 -20.64 8.79
N LEU A 496 -12.21 -20.92 9.74
CA LEU A 496 -12.30 -20.24 11.03
C LEU A 496 -11.88 -21.22 12.12
N SER A 497 -10.83 -20.86 12.85
CA SER A 497 -10.32 -21.65 13.99
C SER A 497 -10.00 -20.81 15.22
N SER A 498 -10.45 -19.55 15.26
CA SER A 498 -10.32 -18.71 16.47
C SER A 498 -11.32 -19.17 17.50
N ASP A 499 -10.84 -19.51 18.70
CA ASP A 499 -11.68 -19.71 19.89
C ASP A 499 -11.72 -18.44 20.77
N ASP A 500 -10.90 -17.42 20.46
CA ASP A 500 -10.89 -16.12 21.13
C ASP A 500 -11.52 -15.04 20.24
N ASN A 501 -12.57 -14.42 20.77
CA ASN A 501 -13.40 -13.41 20.11
C ASN A 501 -13.23 -12.04 20.75
N SER A 502 -12.24 -11.87 21.63
CA SER A 502 -11.86 -10.58 22.19
C SER A 502 -11.12 -9.77 21.13
N SER A 503 -11.91 -9.12 20.28
CA SER A 503 -11.42 -8.36 19.15
C SER A 503 -10.46 -7.24 19.55
N ILE A 504 -9.39 -7.10 18.75
CA ILE A 504 -8.51 -5.93 18.69
C ILE A 504 -9.33 -4.66 18.31
N TYR A 505 -10.47 -4.85 17.62
CA TYR A 505 -11.35 -3.78 17.17
C TYR A 505 -12.36 -3.41 18.27
N ASN A 506 -12.09 -2.29 18.95
CA ASN A 506 -13.00 -1.59 19.87
C ASN A 506 -13.32 -2.28 21.21
N GLY A 507 -12.62 -3.36 21.58
CA GLY A 507 -12.66 -3.96 22.93
C GLY A 507 -13.99 -4.59 23.34
N TYR A 508 -14.87 -4.88 22.38
CA TYR A 508 -16.11 -5.64 22.54
C TYR A 508 -15.94 -7.04 21.95
N TYR A 509 -16.77 -8.00 22.38
CA TYR A 509 -16.86 -9.30 21.73
C TYR A 509 -17.41 -9.11 20.31
N THR A 510 -16.57 -9.32 19.30
CA THR A 510 -16.97 -9.31 17.89
C THR A 510 -16.71 -10.68 17.28
N PRO A 511 -17.53 -11.14 16.32
CA PRO A 511 -17.23 -12.36 15.57
C PRO A 511 -15.88 -12.22 14.84
N SER A 512 -15.19 -13.34 14.60
CA SER A 512 -13.96 -13.37 13.79
C SER A 512 -14.22 -13.07 12.32
N LEU A 513 -15.44 -13.34 11.84
CA LEU A 513 -15.90 -12.96 10.50
C LEU A 513 -17.25 -12.22 10.58
N LEU A 514 -17.29 -11.01 10.07
CA LEU A 514 -18.52 -10.23 9.88
C LEU A 514 -18.71 -9.99 8.38
N ALA A 515 -19.84 -10.43 7.84
CA ALA A 515 -20.18 -10.22 6.45
C ALA A 515 -21.69 -10.01 6.27
N ASN A 516 -22.16 -8.94 5.62
CA ASN A 516 -23.61 -8.80 5.36
C ASN A 516 -24.14 -9.98 4.54
N THR A 517 -23.39 -10.38 3.50
CA THR A 517 -23.69 -11.55 2.69
C THR A 517 -22.49 -12.47 2.55
N ILE A 518 -22.70 -13.77 2.80
CA ILE A 518 -21.74 -14.83 2.48
C ILE A 518 -22.31 -15.70 1.36
N THR A 519 -21.61 -15.77 0.24
CA THR A 519 -21.93 -16.68 -0.87
C THR A 519 -20.94 -17.83 -0.91
N VAL A 520 -21.43 -19.06 -0.78
CA VAL A 520 -20.62 -20.27 -0.91
C VAL A 520 -21.14 -21.10 -2.08
N THR A 521 -20.30 -21.32 -3.09
CA THR A 521 -20.72 -21.94 -4.36
C THR A 521 -19.59 -22.74 -5.01
N ASN A 522 -19.92 -23.51 -6.06
CA ASN A 522 -18.95 -24.19 -6.93
C ASN A 522 -17.89 -25.05 -6.18
N GLY A 523 -18.26 -25.66 -5.06
CA GLY A 523 -17.34 -26.47 -4.24
C GLY A 523 -16.55 -25.67 -3.22
N GLY A 524 -16.78 -24.36 -3.13
CA GLY A 524 -16.30 -23.53 -2.03
C GLY A 524 -16.73 -24.09 -0.68
N LEU A 525 -15.90 -23.86 0.34
CA LEU A 525 -16.08 -24.37 1.69
C LEU A 525 -15.99 -23.22 2.69
N LEU A 526 -17.06 -22.98 3.43
CA LEU A 526 -17.04 -22.22 4.68
C LEU A 526 -16.88 -23.22 5.82
N ASP A 527 -15.69 -23.27 6.40
CA ASP A 527 -15.26 -24.24 7.41
C ASP A 527 -15.22 -23.57 8.79
N ILE A 528 -16.16 -23.94 9.66
CA ILE A 528 -16.29 -23.44 11.03
C ILE A 528 -15.84 -24.53 11.99
N ASN A 529 -14.58 -24.45 12.43
CA ASN A 529 -13.98 -25.42 13.33
C ASN A 529 -13.56 -24.76 14.65
N VAL A 530 -14.56 -24.34 15.43
CA VAL A 530 -14.41 -23.73 16.75
C VAL A 530 -15.04 -24.61 17.83
N ASP A 531 -14.55 -24.50 19.07
CA ASP A 531 -15.05 -25.30 20.19
C ASP A 531 -16.54 -25.06 20.48
N GLN A 532 -17.27 -26.13 20.84
CA GLN A 532 -18.71 -26.08 21.12
C GLN A 532 -19.00 -25.22 22.36
N PHE A 533 -19.50 -23.99 22.18
CA PHE A 533 -20.56 -23.28 22.94
C PHE A 533 -20.43 -21.74 22.77
N ASP A 534 -21.47 -21.09 22.25
CA ASP A 534 -21.76 -19.64 22.34
C ASP A 534 -20.78 -18.57 21.76
N ASP A 535 -19.63 -18.93 21.18
CA ASP A 535 -18.64 -17.94 20.71
C ASP A 535 -18.85 -17.47 19.26
N ASN A 536 -20.08 -17.08 18.87
CA ASN A 536 -20.47 -16.45 17.59
C ASN A 536 -19.32 -16.28 16.55
N PRO A 537 -18.86 -17.35 15.88
CA PRO A 537 -17.60 -17.33 15.12
C PRO A 537 -17.69 -16.45 13.88
N PHE A 538 -18.90 -16.34 13.33
CA PHE A 538 -19.22 -15.41 12.27
C PHE A 538 -20.63 -14.85 12.44
N GLN A 539 -20.84 -13.66 11.88
CA GLN A 539 -22.15 -13.03 11.75
C GLN A 539 -22.41 -12.68 10.29
N THR A 540 -23.63 -12.95 9.84
CA THR A 540 -24.10 -12.57 8.52
C THR A 540 -25.61 -12.38 8.49
N ASP A 541 -26.11 -11.54 7.59
CA ASP A 541 -27.54 -11.41 7.35
C ASP A 541 -28.05 -12.50 6.41
N THR A 542 -27.28 -12.79 5.36
CA THR A 542 -27.62 -13.80 4.35
C THR A 542 -26.46 -14.77 4.11
N LEU A 543 -26.73 -16.06 4.32
CA LEU A 543 -25.87 -17.14 3.85
C LEU A 543 -26.47 -17.73 2.56
N GLU A 544 -25.93 -17.34 1.41
CA GLU A 544 -26.25 -17.95 0.13
C GLU A 544 -25.41 -19.21 -0.07
N LEU A 545 -26.03 -20.37 0.18
CA LEU A 545 -25.39 -21.67 0.06
C LEU A 545 -25.92 -22.39 -1.18
N THR A 546 -25.23 -22.16 -2.30
CA THR A 546 -25.72 -22.54 -3.62
C THR A 546 -24.74 -23.42 -4.39
N SER A 547 -25.15 -23.85 -5.57
CA SER A 547 -24.29 -24.57 -6.49
C SER A 547 -24.03 -23.77 -7.75
N GLY A 548 -22.99 -24.16 -8.47
CA GLY A 548 -22.67 -23.58 -9.76
C GLY A 548 -23.80 -23.53 -10.78
N ASN A 549 -23.71 -22.57 -11.68
CA ASN A 549 -24.55 -22.47 -12.88
C ASN A 549 -24.28 -23.56 -13.91
N ILE A 550 -23.16 -24.26 -13.80
CA ILE A 550 -22.67 -25.19 -14.81
C ILE A 550 -22.30 -26.50 -14.12
N ALA A 551 -22.86 -27.60 -14.61
CA ALA A 551 -22.44 -28.93 -14.21
C ALA A 551 -21.00 -29.19 -14.70
N ASP A 552 -20.23 -29.97 -13.95
CA ASP A 552 -18.91 -30.42 -14.38
C ASP A 552 -18.98 -31.20 -15.71
N HIS A 553 -17.83 -31.55 -16.28
CA HIS A 553 -17.75 -32.32 -17.53
C HIS A 553 -18.44 -33.70 -17.47
N ASN A 554 -18.77 -34.19 -16.27
CA ASN A 554 -19.46 -35.45 -16.03
C ASN A 554 -20.97 -35.25 -15.76
N GLY A 555 -21.46 -34.01 -15.76
CA GLY A 555 -22.85 -33.66 -15.47
C GLY A 555 -23.19 -33.58 -13.98
N ASN A 556 -22.19 -33.55 -13.09
CA ASN A 556 -22.41 -33.34 -11.66
C ASN A 556 -22.49 -31.85 -11.33
N VAL A 557 -23.40 -31.49 -10.44
CA VAL A 557 -23.44 -30.15 -9.87
C VAL A 557 -22.55 -30.09 -8.64
N VAL A 558 -21.67 -29.10 -8.61
CA VAL A 558 -20.75 -28.85 -7.51
C VAL A 558 -21.35 -27.75 -6.64
N SER A 559 -21.62 -28.11 -5.40
CA SER A 559 -22.29 -27.26 -4.41
C SER A 559 -21.28 -26.61 -3.48
N GLY A 560 -21.58 -25.40 -3.02
CA GLY A 560 -20.94 -24.86 -1.83
C GLY A 560 -21.23 -25.72 -0.59
N VAL A 561 -20.29 -25.71 0.35
CA VAL A 561 -20.34 -26.48 1.59
C VAL A 561 -20.20 -25.54 2.77
N PHE A 562 -21.12 -25.62 3.72
CA PHE A 562 -21.02 -25.02 5.03
C PHE A 562 -20.76 -26.14 6.04
N ASP A 563 -19.56 -26.22 6.60
CA ASP A 563 -19.17 -27.28 7.55
C ASP A 563 -19.05 -26.70 8.95
N ILE A 564 -19.81 -27.27 9.89
CA ILE A 564 -19.75 -26.91 11.31
C ILE A 564 -19.05 -27.99 12.15
N HIS A 565 -18.48 -29.03 11.52
CA HIS A 565 -17.88 -30.17 12.21
C HIS A 565 -18.81 -30.73 13.30
N SER A 566 -18.31 -30.81 14.53
CA SER A 566 -19.08 -31.22 15.68
C SER A 566 -19.73 -30.03 16.39
N SER A 567 -19.55 -28.78 15.96
CA SER A 567 -20.00 -27.60 16.70
C SER A 567 -21.53 -27.55 16.89
N ASP A 568 -21.96 -26.97 18.03
CA ASP A 568 -23.36 -26.65 18.32
C ASP A 568 -23.57 -25.16 17.98
N TYR A 569 -24.23 -24.88 16.86
CA TYR A 569 -24.31 -23.52 16.30
C TYR A 569 -25.74 -23.06 16.05
N VAL A 570 -25.99 -21.78 16.30
CA VAL A 570 -27.23 -21.08 15.96
C VAL A 570 -26.91 -20.06 14.87
N LEU A 571 -27.31 -20.35 13.64
CA LEU A 571 -27.24 -19.41 12.53
C LEU A 571 -28.37 -18.39 12.65
N ASN A 572 -28.02 -17.17 13.03
CA ASN A 572 -28.92 -16.00 13.02
C ASN A 572 -28.81 -15.27 11.68
N ALA A 573 -29.11 -15.97 10.59
CA ALA A 573 -29.07 -15.45 9.24
C ALA A 573 -30.15 -16.12 8.39
N ASP A 574 -30.50 -15.50 7.27
CA ASP A 574 -31.30 -16.13 6.23
C ASP A 574 -30.45 -17.12 5.43
N LEU A 575 -30.83 -18.40 5.47
CA LEU A 575 -30.19 -19.43 4.64
C LEU A 575 -30.92 -19.54 3.30
N VAL A 576 -30.27 -19.11 2.21
CA VAL A 576 -30.91 -19.01 0.89
C VAL A 576 -30.23 -19.83 -0.19
N ASN A 577 -31.05 -20.37 -1.09
CA ASN A 577 -30.64 -21.09 -2.28
C ASN A 577 -31.74 -20.99 -3.35
N ASP A 578 -31.42 -20.39 -4.49
CA ASP A 578 -32.34 -20.13 -5.61
C ASP A 578 -32.54 -21.33 -6.56
N ARG A 579 -31.90 -22.46 -6.26
CA ARG A 579 -31.87 -23.67 -7.10
C ARG A 579 -32.97 -24.65 -6.77
N THR A 580 -33.27 -25.50 -7.74
CA THR A 580 -34.23 -26.61 -7.62
C THR A 580 -33.53 -27.97 -7.60
N TRP A 581 -34.12 -28.95 -6.91
CA TRP A 581 -33.68 -30.34 -6.98
C TRP A 581 -34.08 -31.05 -8.30
N ASP A 582 -34.92 -30.42 -9.15
CA ASP A 582 -35.33 -30.96 -10.45
C ASP A 582 -34.23 -30.81 -11.51
N THR A 583 -33.50 -31.90 -11.75
CA THR A 583 -32.42 -32.01 -12.76
C THR A 583 -32.83 -31.63 -14.19
N SER A 584 -34.13 -31.54 -14.50
CA SER A 584 -34.62 -31.13 -15.82
C SER A 584 -34.73 -29.61 -15.98
N LYS A 585 -34.62 -28.85 -14.89
CA LYS A 585 -34.70 -27.39 -14.89
C LYS A 585 -33.33 -26.77 -15.09
N SER A 586 -33.32 -25.59 -15.68
CA SER A 586 -32.10 -24.82 -15.90
C SER A 586 -31.46 -24.31 -14.60
N ASN A 587 -32.24 -24.13 -13.53
CA ASN A 587 -31.75 -23.74 -12.21
C ASN A 587 -31.56 -24.95 -11.27
N TYR A 588 -31.20 -26.12 -11.80
CA TYR A 588 -30.93 -27.30 -10.98
C TYR A 588 -29.72 -27.08 -10.05
N GLY A 589 -29.83 -27.51 -8.79
CA GLY A 589 -28.77 -27.34 -7.79
C GLY A 589 -29.22 -27.50 -6.33
N TYR A 590 -28.25 -27.49 -5.42
CA TYR A 590 -28.46 -27.55 -3.96
C TYR A 590 -27.22 -27.02 -3.22
N GLY A 591 -27.39 -26.62 -1.96
CA GLY A 591 -26.32 -26.34 -1.01
C GLY A 591 -26.01 -27.57 -0.14
N ILE A 592 -24.85 -27.61 0.50
CA ILE A 592 -24.48 -28.70 1.43
C ILE A 592 -24.18 -28.12 2.80
N VAL A 593 -24.87 -28.62 3.83
CA VAL A 593 -24.50 -28.40 5.23
C VAL A 593 -23.83 -29.67 5.74
N ALA A 594 -22.56 -29.59 6.10
CA ALA A 594 -21.80 -30.69 6.67
C ALA A 594 -21.75 -30.56 8.20
N MET A 595 -21.96 -31.69 8.88
CA MET A 595 -21.88 -31.80 10.35
C MET A 595 -21.59 -33.25 10.76
N ASN A 596 -20.86 -33.42 11.84
CA ASN A 596 -20.66 -34.70 12.52
C ASN A 596 -21.92 -35.09 13.29
N SER A 597 -22.02 -36.36 13.69
CA SER A 597 -23.22 -36.90 14.37
C SER A 597 -23.54 -36.26 15.71
N ASP A 598 -22.58 -35.54 16.29
CA ASP A 598 -22.65 -34.84 17.56
C ASP A 598 -22.74 -33.32 17.42
N GLY A 599 -22.73 -32.77 16.20
CA GLY A 599 -23.01 -31.36 15.96
C GLY A 599 -24.50 -31.07 15.83
N HIS A 600 -24.88 -29.82 16.08
CA HIS A 600 -26.27 -29.37 16.02
C HIS A 600 -26.36 -27.97 15.38
N LEU A 601 -27.09 -27.86 14.27
CA LEU A 601 -27.40 -26.58 13.63
C LEU A 601 -28.84 -26.15 13.91
N THR A 602 -29.00 -24.95 14.47
CA THR A 602 -30.28 -24.23 14.50
C THR A 602 -30.23 -23.07 13.51
N ILE A 603 -31.30 -22.85 12.76
CA ILE A 603 -31.42 -21.70 11.85
C ILE A 603 -32.60 -20.87 12.32
N ASN A 604 -32.32 -19.63 12.70
CA ASN A 604 -33.32 -18.73 13.28
C ASN A 604 -33.92 -17.77 12.23
N GLY A 605 -33.23 -17.58 11.09
CA GLY A 605 -33.52 -16.48 10.17
C GLY A 605 -33.12 -15.13 10.77
N ASN A 606 -32.97 -14.10 9.94
CA ASN A 606 -32.86 -12.75 10.46
C ASN A 606 -34.28 -12.16 10.59
N GLY A 607 -34.65 -11.77 11.81
CA GLY A 607 -36.00 -11.26 12.13
C GLY A 607 -36.14 -9.75 12.02
N ASP A 608 -35.16 -9.04 11.43
CA ASP A 608 -35.09 -7.58 11.48
C ASP A 608 -34.83 -6.90 10.12
N MET A 609 -35.39 -5.69 10.02
CA MET A 609 -35.31 -4.74 8.91
C MET A 609 -33.99 -3.96 9.02
N ASN A 610 -33.14 -3.90 7.99
CA ASN A 610 -33.13 -2.78 7.06
C ASN A 610 -32.40 -3.21 5.79
N ASN A 611 -33.13 -3.73 4.82
CA ASN A 611 -33.35 -3.03 3.55
C ASN A 611 -34.87 -2.85 3.26
N GLY A 612 -35.67 -2.41 4.25
CA GLY A 612 -37.02 -1.82 4.06
C GLY A 612 -38.27 -2.47 4.72
N ASP A 613 -38.33 -2.60 6.06
CA ASP A 613 -39.45 -3.03 6.96
C ASP A 613 -39.56 -4.57 7.30
N GLU A 614 -39.99 -5.13 8.48
CA GLU A 614 -40.98 -4.74 9.53
C GLU A 614 -40.61 -4.93 11.05
N LEU A 615 -41.15 -4.00 11.87
CA LEU A 615 -41.21 -3.93 13.35
C LEU A 615 -42.64 -4.27 13.87
N ASP A 616 -43.41 -5.10 13.14
CA ASP A 616 -44.80 -5.42 13.51
C ASP A 616 -45.00 -6.93 13.70
N ASN A 617 -45.69 -7.25 14.79
CA ASN A 617 -46.31 -8.53 15.12
C ASN A 617 -47.49 -8.80 14.15
N SER A 618 -47.20 -8.85 12.85
CA SER A 618 -48.17 -9.17 11.83
C SER A 618 -48.27 -10.70 11.72
N SER A 619 -49.49 -11.22 11.80
CA SER A 619 -49.80 -12.67 11.76
C SER A 619 -49.61 -13.29 10.36
N VAL A 620 -48.68 -12.75 9.58
CA VAL A 620 -48.31 -13.13 8.22
C VAL A 620 -46.79 -13.33 8.13
N ASP A 621 -46.17 -13.67 9.25
CA ASP A 621 -44.78 -14.08 9.31
C ASP A 621 -44.59 -15.40 8.54
N ASN A 622 -44.10 -15.24 7.33
CA ASN A 622 -43.67 -16.31 6.45
C ASN A 622 -42.16 -16.11 6.19
N VAL A 623 -41.41 -15.61 7.18
CA VAL A 623 -39.94 -15.57 7.15
C VAL A 623 -39.48 -17.02 7.24
N VAL A 624 -39.21 -17.59 6.06
CA VAL A 624 -38.68 -18.94 5.98
C VAL A 624 -37.18 -18.83 6.25
N ALA A 625 -36.79 -19.06 7.51
CA ALA A 625 -35.39 -19.07 7.98
C ALA A 625 -34.41 -19.84 7.07
N ALA A 626 -34.92 -20.83 6.31
CA ALA A 626 -34.18 -21.48 5.23
C ALA A 626 -35.04 -21.66 3.97
N THR A 627 -34.70 -20.97 2.89
CA THR A 627 -35.39 -21.09 1.59
C THR A 627 -34.49 -21.76 0.56
N GLY A 628 -34.94 -22.87 -0.03
CA GLY A 628 -34.20 -23.53 -1.12
C GLY A 628 -34.00 -25.03 -0.91
N ASN A 629 -33.05 -25.61 -1.64
CA ASN A 629 -32.74 -27.04 -1.57
C ASN A 629 -31.36 -27.28 -0.94
N TYR A 630 -31.34 -28.09 0.11
CA TYR A 630 -30.13 -28.40 0.87
C TYR A 630 -29.94 -29.90 1.04
N LYS A 631 -28.69 -30.33 1.09
CA LYS A 631 -28.29 -31.64 1.58
C LYS A 631 -27.61 -31.48 2.93
N VAL A 632 -27.95 -32.37 3.86
CA VAL A 632 -27.32 -32.51 5.17
C VAL A 632 -26.72 -33.90 5.25
#